data_AF-A0A958AI53-F1
#
_entry.id   AF-A0A958AI53-F1
#
_cell.length_a   1.000
_cell.length_b   1.000
_cell.length_c   1.000
_cell.angle_alpha   90.00
_cell.angle_beta   90.00
_cell.angle_gamma   90.00
#
_symmetry.space_group_name_H-M   'P 1'
#
loop_
_entity.id
_entity.type
_entity.pdbx_description
1 polymer ?
#
loop_
_entity_poly.entity_id
_entity_poly.type
_entity_poly.pdbx_seq_one_letter_code
_entity_poly.pdbx_strand_id
1 'polypeptide(L)'
;AVTTTNVATWTASTTVGTNNRSEPLSTSSQQAATVHISGPTDDADHDTIPDNVEGVGDPDRDNIPNYRDLDADNDTIPDQEEAGPDPHNPLDSNGDGIPDYLDSAPQLPTNYSLWLPVVQK
;
A
#
# COMPACT_ATOMS: atom_id res chain seq x y z
N ALA A 1 13.96 2.90 7.04
CA ALA A 1 13.42 1.85 7.93
C ALA A 1 13.94 1.87 9.39
N VAL A 2 13.04 2.03 10.37
CA VAL A 2 13.26 1.60 11.78
C VAL A 2 12.60 0.23 11.94
N THR A 3 13.38 -0.83 11.94
CA THR A 3 12.84 -2.18 12.12
C THR A 3 12.64 -2.46 13.61
N THR A 4 11.39 -2.51 14.07
CA THR A 4 11.07 -2.96 15.44
C THR A 4 10.51 -4.37 15.37
N THR A 5 11.31 -5.36 15.81
CA THR A 5 10.85 -6.75 15.92
C THR A 5 10.18 -6.95 17.28
N ASN A 6 8.84 -7.00 17.30
CA ASN A 6 8.11 -7.42 18.49
C ASN A 6 7.89 -8.93 18.42
N VAL A 7 8.44 -9.68 19.39
CA VAL A 7 8.16 -11.12 19.53
C VAL A 7 6.86 -11.28 20.31
N ALA A 8 5.75 -11.53 19.63
CA ALA A 8 4.51 -11.94 20.29
C ALA A 8 4.57 -13.45 20.57
N THR A 9 4.55 -13.84 21.85
CA THR A 9 4.45 -15.26 22.24
C THR A 9 2.98 -15.61 22.42
N TRP A 10 2.46 -16.45 21.52
CA TRP A 10 1.11 -17.02 21.66
C TRP A 10 1.22 -18.42 22.24
N THR A 11 0.67 -18.65 23.43
CA THR A 11 0.53 -20.00 23.98
C THR A 11 -0.83 -20.57 23.60
N ALA A 12 -0.86 -21.53 22.67
CA ALA A 12 -2.05 -22.33 22.42
C ALA A 12 -1.98 -23.61 23.27
N SER A 13 -3.01 -23.87 24.08
CA SER A 13 -3.15 -25.14 24.81
C SER A 13 -4.25 -25.98 24.15
N THR A 14 -3.86 -27.04 23.44
CA THR A 14 -4.80 -28.05 22.94
C THR A 14 -4.76 -29.27 23.87
N THR A 15 -5.94 -29.77 24.25
CA THR A 15 -6.05 -31.07 24.94
C THR A 15 -6.25 -32.17 23.88
N VAL A 16 -5.28 -33.06 23.70
CA VAL A 16 -5.48 -34.31 22.94
C VAL A 16 -5.79 -35.42 23.94
N GLY A 17 -7.06 -35.81 24.05
CA GLY A 17 -7.49 -36.88 24.92
C GLY A 17 -7.45 -38.24 24.22
N THR A 18 -6.65 -39.18 24.72
CA THR A 18 -6.97 -40.61 24.60
C THR A 18 -6.83 -41.44 25.89
N ASN A 19 -6.39 -40.87 27.02
CA ASN A 19 -6.25 -41.62 28.28
C ASN A 19 -5.98 -40.72 29.50
N ASN A 20 -6.94 -39.87 29.87
CA ASN A 20 -7.10 -39.25 31.20
C ASN A 20 -5.86 -38.66 31.89
N ARG A 21 -4.85 -38.21 31.14
CA ARG A 21 -3.68 -37.49 31.62
C ARG A 21 -3.52 -36.23 30.79
N SER A 22 -3.84 -35.09 31.39
CA SER A 22 -3.70 -33.77 30.77
C SER A 22 -2.24 -33.34 30.84
N GLU A 23 -1.46 -33.60 29.80
CA GLU A 23 -0.13 -33.01 29.63
C GLU A 23 -0.28 -31.72 28.80
N PRO A 24 0.14 -30.54 29.30
CA PRO A 24 0.13 -29.32 28.51
C PRO A 24 1.23 -29.38 27.44
N LEU A 25 0.86 -29.54 26.17
CA LEU A 25 1.81 -29.35 25.07
C LEU A 25 1.98 -27.85 24.83
N SER A 26 3.14 -27.32 25.23
CA SER A 26 3.52 -25.94 24.90
C SER A 26 4.12 -25.91 23.50
N THR A 27 3.39 -25.41 22.50
CA THR A 27 3.98 -25.03 21.22
C THR A 27 4.30 -23.54 21.25
N SER A 28 5.59 -23.21 21.21
CA SER A 28 6.04 -21.82 21.04
C SER A 28 5.98 -21.47 19.56
N SER A 29 4.96 -20.72 19.14
CA SER A 29 4.99 -20.02 17.85
C SER A 29 5.95 -18.84 18.00
N GLN A 30 7.20 -19.00 17.54
CA GLN A 30 8.15 -17.89 17.40
C GLN A 30 7.89 -17.10 16.10
N GLN A 31 6.63 -16.87 15.74
CA GLN A 31 6.31 -15.98 14.62
C GLN A 31 6.56 -14.55 15.06
N ALA A 32 7.78 -14.08 14.82
CA ALA A 32 8.10 -12.67 14.86
C ALA A 32 7.28 -11.99 13.74
N ALA A 33 6.28 -11.19 14.13
CA ALA A 33 5.69 -10.24 13.22
C ALA A 33 6.66 -9.07 13.11
N THR A 34 7.46 -9.03 12.05
CA THR A 34 8.24 -7.83 11.73
C THR A 34 7.26 -6.77 11.24
N VAL A 35 7.03 -5.75 12.07
CA VAL A 35 6.36 -4.54 11.60
C VAL A 35 7.42 -3.72 10.87
N HIS A 36 7.37 -3.74 9.54
CA HIS A 36 8.04 -2.72 8.75
C HIS A 36 7.23 -1.43 8.94
N ILE A 37 7.75 -0.53 9.76
CA ILE A 37 7.26 0.85 9.78
C ILE A 37 7.95 1.50 8.59
N SER A 38 7.20 1.76 7.51
CA SER A 38 7.71 2.52 6.36
C SER A 38 8.30 3.82 6.89
N GLY A 39 9.61 3.97 6.71
CA GLY A 39 10.30 5.22 6.97
C GLY A 39 9.85 6.30 5.97
N PRO A 40 10.16 7.58 6.23
CA PRO A 40 9.83 8.69 5.34
C PRO A 40 10.60 8.69 4.00
N THR A 41 11.36 7.63 3.73
CA THR A 41 12.17 7.43 2.52
C THR A 41 12.04 5.98 2.02
N ASP A 42 11.14 5.20 2.61
CA ASP A 42 10.87 3.86 2.08
C ASP A 42 9.98 4.08 0.84
N ASP A 43 10.25 3.31 -0.21
CA ASP A 43 9.71 3.43 -1.58
C ASP A 43 9.74 1.98 -2.11
N ALA A 44 8.58 1.31 -2.09
CA ALA A 44 8.52 -0.15 -2.21
C ALA A 44 8.38 -0.66 -3.65
N ASP A 45 7.80 0.12 -4.55
CA ASP A 45 7.76 -0.12 -6.01
C ASP A 45 8.94 0.53 -6.75
N HIS A 46 9.67 1.44 -6.11
CA HIS A 46 10.83 2.16 -6.64
C HIS A 46 10.46 3.16 -7.75
N ASP A 47 9.30 3.79 -7.64
CA ASP A 47 8.80 4.79 -8.56
C ASP A 47 9.30 6.22 -8.24
N THR A 48 10.06 6.39 -7.16
CA THR A 48 10.60 7.65 -6.60
C THR A 48 9.69 8.39 -5.63
N ILE A 49 8.39 8.09 -5.58
CA ILE A 49 7.45 8.61 -4.60
C ILE A 49 7.58 7.78 -3.31
N PRO A 50 7.74 8.41 -2.13
CA PRO A 50 7.85 7.64 -0.88
C PRO A 50 6.50 7.03 -0.46
N ASP A 51 6.52 5.82 0.13
CA ASP A 51 5.35 5.08 0.66
C ASP A 51 4.40 5.98 1.48
N ASN A 52 4.96 6.93 2.23
CA ASN A 52 4.23 7.82 3.13
C ASN A 52 3.52 8.99 2.42
N VAL A 53 3.87 9.27 1.17
CA VAL A 53 3.22 10.22 0.27
C VAL A 53 2.10 9.51 -0.48
N GLU A 54 2.36 8.31 -1.00
CA GLU A 54 1.41 7.51 -1.77
C GLU A 54 0.24 6.99 -0.93
N GLY A 55 0.57 6.47 0.26
CA GLY A 55 -0.40 5.91 1.20
C GLY A 55 -0.94 4.54 0.77
N VAL A 56 -2.00 4.11 1.45
CA VAL A 56 -2.62 2.78 1.28
C VAL A 56 -3.88 2.82 0.40
N GLY A 57 -4.03 3.88 -0.40
CA GLY A 57 -5.14 4.04 -1.33
C GLY A 57 -5.14 2.96 -2.41
N ASP A 58 -6.26 2.87 -3.13
CA ASP A 58 -6.44 2.02 -4.32
C ASP A 58 -7.50 2.73 -5.22
N PRO A 59 -7.11 3.83 -5.91
CA PRO A 59 -8.00 4.62 -6.75
C PRO A 59 -8.54 3.85 -7.96
N ASP A 60 -7.69 3.03 -8.58
CA ASP A 60 -7.96 2.30 -9.81
C ASP A 60 -8.69 0.95 -9.58
N ARG A 61 -8.66 0.45 -8.33
CA ARG A 61 -9.36 -0.76 -7.83
C ARG A 61 -8.82 -2.06 -8.38
N ASP A 62 -7.52 -2.14 -8.63
CA ASP A 62 -6.87 -3.36 -9.09
C ASP A 62 -6.44 -4.31 -7.93
N ASN A 63 -6.62 -3.86 -6.68
CA ASN A 63 -6.23 -4.50 -5.42
C ASN A 63 -4.72 -4.44 -5.09
N ILE A 64 -3.98 -3.58 -5.76
CA ILE A 64 -2.63 -3.17 -5.43
C ILE A 64 -2.75 -1.82 -4.73
N PRO A 65 -2.20 -1.67 -3.51
CA PRO A 65 -2.19 -0.36 -2.88
C PRO A 65 -1.14 0.53 -3.53
N ASN A 66 -1.39 1.84 -3.60
CA ASN A 66 -0.53 2.84 -4.28
C ASN A 66 0.97 2.62 -4.06
N TYR A 67 1.43 2.50 -2.80
CA TYR A 67 2.84 2.26 -2.42
C TYR A 67 3.49 0.95 -2.95
N ARG A 68 2.78 0.19 -3.79
CA ARG A 68 3.26 -1.01 -4.46
C ARG A 68 2.85 -1.06 -5.93
N ASP A 69 2.24 0.00 -6.42
CA ASP A 69 1.80 0.14 -7.80
C ASP A 69 2.80 1.02 -8.56
N LEU A 70 2.94 0.80 -9.86
CA LEU A 70 3.81 1.64 -10.71
C LEU A 70 3.00 2.63 -11.56
N ASP A 71 1.66 2.52 -11.49
CA ASP A 71 0.66 3.27 -12.27
C ASP A 71 -0.65 3.27 -11.44
N ALA A 72 -0.63 3.97 -10.29
CA ALA A 72 -1.63 3.85 -9.22
C ALA A 72 -3.06 4.31 -9.61
N ASP A 73 -3.19 5.04 -10.72
CA ASP A 73 -4.47 5.45 -11.29
C ASP A 73 -4.80 4.79 -12.64
N ASN A 74 -3.87 3.98 -13.17
CA ASN A 74 -3.97 3.16 -14.36
C ASN A 74 -4.29 3.96 -15.63
N ASP A 75 -3.72 5.16 -15.72
CA ASP A 75 -3.91 6.10 -16.82
C ASP A 75 -2.92 5.90 -17.99
N THR A 76 -1.97 4.96 -17.81
CA THR A 76 -0.85 4.59 -18.71
C THR A 76 0.41 5.45 -18.62
N ILE A 77 0.45 6.44 -17.74
CA ILE A 77 1.64 7.20 -17.37
C ILE A 77 2.16 6.59 -16.06
N PRO A 78 3.44 6.19 -15.98
CA PRO A 78 3.97 5.64 -14.74
C PRO A 78 4.09 6.73 -13.65
N ASP A 79 3.84 6.35 -12.40
CA ASP A 79 3.93 7.25 -11.23
C ASP A 79 5.30 7.96 -11.15
N GLN A 80 6.37 7.29 -11.59
CA GLN A 80 7.72 7.87 -11.69
C GLN A 80 7.82 9.09 -12.61
N GLU A 81 7.05 9.13 -13.70
CA GLU A 81 7.00 10.27 -14.61
C GLU A 81 6.17 11.42 -14.01
N GLU A 82 5.24 11.10 -13.12
CA GLU A 82 4.26 12.01 -12.51
C GLU A 82 4.69 12.56 -11.13
N ALA A 83 5.62 11.88 -10.46
CA ALA A 83 6.30 12.35 -9.25
C ALA A 83 6.93 13.74 -9.44
N GLY A 84 7.37 14.04 -10.66
CA GLY A 84 8.01 15.30 -11.00
C GLY A 84 9.36 15.50 -10.29
N PRO A 85 9.84 16.76 -10.15
CA PRO A 85 11.17 17.04 -9.61
C PRO A 85 11.27 16.95 -8.07
N ASP A 86 10.14 16.96 -7.36
CA ASP A 86 10.09 16.87 -5.90
C ASP A 86 9.13 15.73 -5.50
N PRO A 87 9.64 14.53 -5.21
CA PRO A 87 8.78 13.38 -4.90
C PRO A 87 7.98 13.52 -3.59
N HIS A 88 8.32 14.47 -2.72
CA HIS A 88 7.51 14.79 -1.54
C HIS A 88 6.35 15.74 -1.84
N ASN A 89 6.32 16.31 -3.04
CA ASN A 89 5.27 17.18 -3.53
C ASN A 89 5.03 16.90 -5.03
N PRO A 90 4.37 15.76 -5.34
CA PRO A 90 4.16 15.28 -6.71
C PRO A 90 3.45 16.31 -7.60
N LEU A 91 3.52 16.11 -8.92
CA LEU A 91 2.93 17.03 -9.89
C LEU A 91 1.40 17.05 -9.76
N ASP A 92 0.81 18.22 -10.03
CA ASP A 92 -0.63 18.43 -10.20
C ASP A 92 -0.76 19.33 -11.43
N SER A 93 -0.87 18.69 -12.60
CA SER A 93 -0.79 19.32 -13.91
C SER A 93 -2.03 20.16 -14.23
N ASN A 94 -3.20 19.76 -13.73
CA ASN A 94 -4.47 20.44 -14.00
C ASN A 94 -4.92 21.39 -12.87
N GLY A 95 -4.24 21.37 -11.71
CA GLY A 95 -4.46 22.24 -10.57
C GLY A 95 -5.75 21.95 -9.81
N ASP A 96 -6.24 20.70 -9.84
CA ASP A 96 -7.48 20.30 -9.18
C ASP A 96 -7.28 19.83 -7.72
N GLY A 97 -6.02 19.70 -7.31
CA GLY A 97 -5.61 19.29 -5.97
C GLY A 97 -5.49 17.78 -5.79
N ILE A 98 -5.66 16.99 -6.85
CA ILE A 98 -5.30 15.58 -6.91
C ILE A 98 -3.92 15.51 -7.60
N PRO A 99 -2.92 14.84 -6.99
CA PRO A 99 -1.67 14.58 -7.67
C PRO A 99 -1.86 13.76 -8.94
N ASP A 100 -1.03 13.99 -9.96
CA ASP A 100 -1.13 13.34 -11.28
C ASP A 100 -1.15 11.80 -11.15
N TYR A 101 -0.26 11.19 -10.33
CA TYR A 101 -0.22 9.74 -10.06
C TYR A 101 -1.48 9.15 -9.38
N LEU A 102 -2.46 9.98 -9.02
CA LEU A 102 -3.76 9.58 -8.45
C LEU A 102 -4.94 10.09 -9.28
N ASP A 103 -4.70 10.77 -10.39
CA ASP A 103 -5.70 11.40 -11.24
C ASP A 103 -5.69 10.77 -12.62
N SER A 104 -6.63 9.86 -12.87
CA SER A 104 -6.77 9.13 -14.15
C SER A 104 -6.99 10.01 -15.39
N ALA A 105 -7.07 11.34 -15.21
CA ALA A 105 -7.15 12.32 -16.26
C ALA A 105 -6.34 13.59 -15.94
N PRO A 106 -4.99 13.50 -15.78
CA PRO A 106 -4.15 14.58 -15.26
C PRO A 106 -4.01 15.74 -16.26
N GLN A 107 -4.51 15.55 -17.50
CA GLN A 107 -4.55 16.57 -18.55
C GLN A 107 -5.92 17.23 -18.74
N LEU A 108 -6.97 16.78 -18.02
CA LEU A 108 -8.30 17.37 -18.13
C LEU A 108 -8.48 18.46 -17.08
N PRO A 109 -9.03 19.65 -17.45
CA PRO A 109 -9.27 20.68 -16.45
C PRO A 109 -10.41 20.27 -15.50
N THR A 110 -10.31 20.79 -14.27
CA THR A 110 -11.16 20.62 -13.06
C THR A 110 -12.69 20.53 -13.28
N ASN A 111 -13.20 20.94 -14.44
CA ASN A 111 -14.62 21.03 -14.78
C ASN A 111 -15.15 19.87 -15.65
N TYR A 112 -14.35 18.83 -15.90
CA TYR A 112 -14.77 17.63 -16.64
C TYR A 112 -15.07 16.41 -15.75
N SER A 113 -15.42 16.61 -14.47
CA SER A 113 -15.91 15.50 -13.63
C SER A 113 -17.13 14.81 -14.29
N LEU A 114 -16.87 13.62 -14.83
CA LEU A 114 -17.78 12.51 -15.12
C LEU A 114 -18.79 12.68 -16.28
N TRP A 115 -18.38 12.31 -17.50
CA TRP A 115 -19.23 11.60 -18.49
C TRP A 115 -18.38 10.74 -19.45
N LEU A 116 -17.50 9.89 -18.90
CA LEU A 116 -17.01 8.74 -19.67
C LEU A 116 -17.90 7.54 -19.28
N PRO A 117 -18.72 6.99 -20.20
CA PRO A 117 -19.42 5.75 -19.90
C PRO A 117 -18.37 4.67 -19.68
N VAL A 118 -18.39 4.04 -18.50
CA VAL A 118 -17.63 2.82 -18.21
C VAL A 118 -17.92 1.82 -19.33
N VAL A 119 -16.96 1.64 -20.25
CA VAL A 119 -17.02 0.55 -21.22
C VAL A 119 -16.46 -0.67 -20.49
N GLN A 120 -17.34 -1.41 -19.81
CA GLN A 120 -17.02 -2.78 -19.43
C GLN A 120 -16.89 -3.59 -20.72
N LYS A 121 -15.72 -4.16 -20.96
CA LYS A 121 -15.52 -5.26 -21.91
C LYS A 121 -15.38 -6.58 -21.17
#